data_AF-W5YG05-F1
#
_entry.id   AF-W5YG05-F1
#
_cell.length_a   1.000
_cell.length_b   1.000
_cell.length_c   1.000
_cell.angle_alpha   90.00
_cell.angle_beta   90.00
_cell.angle_gamma   90.00
#
_symmetry.space_group_name_H-M   'P 1'
#
loop_
_entity.id
_entity.type
_entity.pdbx_description
1 polymer ?
#
loop_
_entity_poly.entity_id
_entity_poly.type
_entity_poly.pdbx_seq_one_letter_code
_entity_poly.pdbx_strand_id
1 'polypeptide(L)' 'MFSGATLSVLMKSIQGMRARVLWSGNCLELIELGVQEACGYFRPVRYEVHIPGETALYKSESQHSAQHYIRMLLG' A
#
# COMPACT_ATOMS: atom_id res chain seq x y z
N MET A 1 -17.18 -13.03 23.52
CA MET A 1 -15.78 -13.52 23.45
C MET A 1 -15.29 -13.27 22.04
N PHE A 2 -14.37 -12.32 21.87
CA PHE A 2 -13.78 -11.97 20.58
C PHE A 2 -12.61 -12.93 20.29
N SER A 3 -12.55 -13.50 19.08
CA SER A 3 -11.33 -14.10 18.57
C SER A 3 -11.28 -13.98 17.04
N GLY A 4 -10.54 -12.96 16.59
CA GLY A 4 -9.51 -13.13 15.56
C GLY A 4 -9.92 -13.43 14.12
N ALA A 5 -10.67 -12.54 13.47
CA ALA A 5 -10.65 -12.43 12.00
C ALA A 5 -9.68 -11.30 11.60
N THR A 6 -8.40 -11.45 11.93
CA THR A 6 -7.37 -10.47 11.58
C THR A 6 -6.72 -10.88 10.26
N LEU A 7 -6.71 -9.95 9.30
CA LEU A 7 -5.99 -9.99 8.01
C LEU A 7 -6.55 -10.95 6.94
N SER A 8 -7.65 -10.56 6.31
CA SER A 8 -7.98 -11.05 4.96
C SER A 8 -8.49 -9.93 4.06
N VAL A 9 -7.89 -8.74 4.17
CA VAL A 9 -8.20 -7.61 3.28
C VAL A 9 -6.93 -7.25 2.51
N LEU A 10 -6.51 -8.09 1.55
CA LEU A 10 -5.84 -7.63 0.31
C LEU A 10 -5.53 -8.76 -0.71
N MET A 11 -6.48 -9.64 -1.04
CA MET A 11 -6.33 -10.53 -2.22
C MET A 11 -7.55 -10.47 -3.14
N LYS A 12 -7.98 -9.26 -3.51
CA LYS A 12 -8.72 -9.09 -4.77
C LYS A 12 -7.71 -8.80 -5.87
N SER A 13 -7.07 -9.89 -6.31
CA SER A 13 -6.22 -9.97 -7.48
C SER A 13 -7.02 -9.61 -8.73
N ILE A 14 -6.99 -8.33 -9.11
CA ILE A 14 -7.10 -7.92 -10.51
C ILE A 14 -5.91 -8.62 -11.19
N GLN A 15 -6.15 -9.57 -12.09
CA GLN A 15 -5.13 -10.45 -12.67
C GLN A 15 -3.86 -9.64 -13.07
N GLY A 16 -2.76 -9.85 -12.35
CA GLY A 16 -1.46 -9.21 -12.57
C GLY A 16 -1.09 -8.08 -11.59
N MET A 17 -2.05 -7.45 -10.92
CA MET A 17 -1.78 -6.39 -9.93
C MET A 17 -1.38 -7.01 -8.59
N ARG A 18 -0.25 -6.56 -8.05
CA ARG A 18 0.30 -6.95 -6.75
C ARG A 18 0.57 -5.70 -5.91
N ALA A 19 0.49 -5.87 -4.59
CA ALA A 19 0.80 -4.85 -3.61
C ALA A 19 2.07 -5.23 -2.83
N ARG A 20 2.88 -4.24 -2.47
CA ARG A 20 4.08 -4.38 -1.62
C ARG A 20 4.06 -3.27 -0.58
N VAL A 21 4.32 -3.61 0.68
CA VAL A 21 4.49 -2.59 1.72
C VAL A 21 5.93 -2.08 1.63
N LEU A 22 6.10 -0.79 1.33
CA LEU A 22 7.41 -0.14 1.30
C LEU A 22 7.83 0.35 2.69
N TRP A 23 6.87 0.73 3.52
CA TRP A 23 7.10 1.23 4.87
C TRP A 23 5.85 1.06 5.73
N SER A 24 6.05 0.83 7.03
CA SER A 24 4.99 0.77 8.04
C SER A 24 5.49 1.42 9.32
N GLY A 25 4.65 2.26 9.94
CA GLY A 25 4.97 2.94 11.20
C GLY A 25 3.89 3.95 11.60
N ASN A 26 3.77 4.26 12.90
CA ASN A 26 2.79 5.23 13.41
C ASN A 26 1.35 5.00 12.89
N CYS A 27 0.93 3.73 12.81
CA CYS A 27 -0.36 3.31 12.26
C CYS A 27 -0.59 3.66 10.78
N LEU A 28 0.47 3.98 10.03
CA LEU A 28 0.44 4.27 8.60
C LEU A 28 1.26 3.23 7.83
N GLU A 29 0.81 2.92 6.63
CA GLU A 29 1.54 2.10 5.66
C GLU A 29 1.67 2.82 4.32
N LEU A 30 2.86 2.73 3.74
CA LEU A 30 3.10 3.11 2.35
C LEU A 30 3.07 1.84 1.50
N ILE A 31 2.08 1.72 0.64
CA ILE A 31 1.88 0.57 -0.23
C ILE A 31 2.24 0.96 -1.66
N GLU A 32 3.09 0.17 -2.29
CA GLU A 32 3.34 0.21 -3.74
C GLU A 32 2.45 -0.82 -4.43
N LEU A 33 1.64 -0.35 -5.36
CA LEU A 33 0.82 -1.16 -6.25
C LEU A 33 1.49 -1.20 -7.62
N GLY A 34 1.62 -2.40 -8.17
CA GLY A 34 2.28 -2.59 -9.45
C GLY A 34 1.95 -3.93 -10.09
N VAL A 35 2.48 -4.13 -11.30
CA VAL A 35 2.30 -5.35 -12.05
C VAL A 35 3.56 -6.20 -11.95
N GLN A 36 3.38 -7.48 -11.63
CA GLN A 36 4.48 -8.44 -11.71
C GLN A 36 4.62 -8.90 -13.15
N GLU A 37 5.67 -8.45 -13.84
CA GLU A 37 5.97 -8.87 -15.21
C GLU A 37 6.54 -10.29 -15.23
N ALA A 38 6.39 -10.98 -16.36
CA ALA A 38 6.82 -12.38 -16.54
C ALA A 38 8.35 -12.56 -16.34
N CYS A 39 9.14 -11.52 -16.60
CA CYS A 39 10.58 -11.49 -16.37
C CYS A 39 10.98 -11.35 -14.90
N GLY A 40 10.02 -11.29 -13.96
CA GLY A 40 10.28 -11.10 -12.54
C GLY A 40 10.44 -9.62 -12.13
N TYR A 41 10.49 -8.69 -13.08
CA TYR A 41 10.43 -7.26 -12.80
C TYR A 41 9.06 -6.87 -12.23
N PHE A 42 9.07 -5.99 -11.23
CA PHE A 42 7.86 -5.41 -10.68
C PHE A 42 7.75 -3.99 -11.17
N ARG A 43 6.74 -3.72 -11.99
CA ARG A 43 6.50 -2.39 -12.53
C ARG A 43 5.54 -1.62 -11.62
N PRO A 44 6.01 -0.62 -10.85
CA PRO A 44 5.12 0.19 -10.03
C PRO A 44 4.14 0.98 -10.91
N VAL A 45 2.91 1.12 -10.42
CA VAL A 45 1.82 1.85 -11.08
C VAL A 45 1.29 2.96 -10.18
N ARG A 46 1.22 2.72 -8.87
CA ARG A 46 0.68 3.69 -7.91
C ARG A 46 1.24 3.43 -6.51
N TYR A 47 1.31 4.49 -5.73
CA TYR A 47 1.62 4.47 -4.31
C TYR A 47 0.40 4.95 -3.53
N GLU A 48 0.05 4.22 -2.47
CA GLU A 48 -1.08 4.53 -1.62
C GLU A 48 -0.61 4.62 -0.16
N VAL A 49 -1.13 5.59 0.59
CA VAL A 49 -0.90 5.73 2.02
C VAL A 49 -2.16 5.28 2.75
N HIS A 50 -2.03 4.33 3.67
CA HIS A 50 -3.14 3.70 4.37
C HIS A 50 -2.97 3.79 5.87
N ILE A 51 -4.09 3.75 6.59
CA ILE A 51 -4.13 3.15 7.92
C ILE A 51 -4.47 1.66 7.72
N PRO A 52 -3.77 0.71 8.36
CA PRO A 52 -4.06 -0.71 8.21
C PRO A 52 -5.53 -1.04 8.47
N GLY A 53 -6.19 -1.70 7.51
CA GLY A 53 -7.62 -2.04 7.59
C GLY A 53 -8.58 -0.95 7.09
N GLU A 54 -8.08 0.25 6.78
CA GLU A 54 -8.87 1.38 6.29
C GLU A 54 -8.66 1.64 4.79
N THR A 55 -9.52 2.48 4.22
CA THR A 55 -9.33 2.99 2.85
C THR A 55 -8.09 3.88 2.76
N ALA A 56 -7.49 3.96 1.57
CA ALA A 56 -6.32 4.81 1.34
C ALA A 56 -6.63 6.28 1.66
N LEU A 57 -5.78 6.90 2.48
CA LEU A 57 -5.81 8.32 2.80
C LEU A 57 -5.31 9.17 1.63
N TYR A 58 -4.32 8.65 0.90
CA TYR A 58 -3.69 9.36 -0.21
C TYR A 58 -3.26 8.38 -1.31
N LYS A 59 -3.33 8.83 -2.56
CA LYS A 59 -2.96 8.07 -3.76
C LYS A 59 -2.15 8.93 -4.71
N SER A 60 -1.07 8.40 -5.24
CA SER A 60 -0.25 9.10 -6.23
C SER A 60 0.52 8.14 -7.12
N GLU A 61 0.84 8.55 -8.34
CA GLU A 61 1.78 7.83 -9.22
C GLU A 61 3.25 8.11 -8.84
N SER A 62 3.49 9.08 -7.94
CA SER A 62 4.81 9.45 -7.44
C SER A 62 5.05 8.93 -6.03
N GLN A 63 6.08 8.08 -5.86
CA GLN A 63 6.53 7.61 -4.55
C GLN A 63 6.91 8.79 -3.66
N HIS A 64 7.61 9.79 -4.22
CA HIS A 64 8.07 10.96 -3.50
C HIS A 64 6.90 11.74 -2.92
N SER A 65 5.82 11.92 -3.68
CA SER A 65 4.62 12.62 -3.20
C SER A 65 3.93 11.87 -2.07
N ALA A 66 3.85 10.53 -2.15
CA ALA A 66 3.27 9.70 -1.08
C ALA A 66 4.12 9.75 0.20
N GLN A 67 5.45 9.70 0.08
CA GLN A 67 6.37 9.87 1.20
C GLN A 67 6.28 11.28 1.81
N HIS A 68 6.19 12.31 0.98
CA HIS A 68 6.01 13.68 1.43
C HIS A 68 4.71 13.84 2.23
N TYR A 69 3.62 13.22 1.77
CA TYR A 69 2.35 13.20 2.49
C TYR A 69 2.47 12.56 3.89
N ILE A 70 3.18 11.43 4.00
CA ILE A 70 3.46 10.80 5.32
C ILE A 70 4.22 11.76 6.23
N ARG A 71 5.24 12.46 5.71
CA ARG A 71 5.99 13.45 6.51
C ARG A 71 5.07 14.57 7.01
N MET A 72 4.18 15.09 6.17
CA MET A 72 3.21 16.11 6.61
C MET A 72 2.28 15.62 7.73
N LEU A 73 1.92 14.33 7.75
CA LEU A 73 1.09 13.77 8.81
C LEU A 73 1.83 13.57 10.13
N LEU A 74 3.12 13.26 10.07
CA LEU A 74 3.93 12.93 11.25
C LEU A 74 4.61 14.14 11.89
N GLY A 75 4.68 15.28 11.19
CA GLY A 75 5.40 16.48 11.63
C GLY A 75 6.90 16.34 11.50
#